data_AF-A0A2G2MNL3-F1
#
_entry.id   AF-A0A2G2MNL3-F1
#
_cell.length_a   1.000
_cell.length_b   1.000
_cell.length_c   1.000
_cell.angle_alpha   90.00
_cell.angle_beta   90.00
_cell.angle_gamma   90.00
#
_symmetry.space_group_name_H-M   'P 1'
#
loop_
_entity.id
_entity.type
_entity.pdbx_description
1 polymer ?
#
loop_
_entity_poly.entity_id
_entity_poly.type
_entity_poly.pdbx_seq_one_letter_code
_entity_poly.pdbx_strand_id
1 'polypeptide(L)' 'MEKWKLVFSKRAKKDWTFINASIYRSKTVDLLNLIEINPFAEPPPVKQLRGELKGFFSRRINQQHKLVY' A
#
# COMPACT_ATOMS: atom_id res chain seq x y z
N MET A 1 -10.52 16.19 10.26
CA MET A 1 -10.12 15.72 8.91
C MET A 1 -10.58 14.28 8.80
N GLU A 2 -11.42 13.97 7.82
CA GLU A 2 -11.89 12.61 7.60
C GLU A 2 -10.76 11.75 7.04
N LYS A 3 -10.43 10.67 7.75
CA LYS A 3 -9.42 9.70 7.35
C LYS A 3 -10.06 8.57 6.56
N TRP A 4 -9.32 8.04 5.59
CA TRP A 4 -9.70 6.84 4.85
C TRP A 4 -9.60 5.61 5.74
N LYS A 5 -10.61 4.75 5.68
CA LYS A 5 -10.60 3.47 6.42
C LYS A 5 -9.79 2.43 5.67
N LEU A 6 -8.72 1.93 6.30
CA LEU A 6 -7.95 0.81 5.76
C LEU A 6 -8.70 -0.51 5.96
N VAL A 7 -8.92 -1.24 4.87
CA VAL A 7 -9.51 -2.58 4.88
C VAL A 7 -8.56 -3.55 4.20
N PHE A 8 -8.20 -4.62 4.90
CA PHE A 8 -7.20 -5.58 4.43
C PHE A 8 -7.83 -6.85 3.88
N SER A 9 -7.43 -7.24 2.66
CA SER A 9 -7.80 -8.53 2.08
C SER A 9 -7.17 -9.70 2.85
N LYS A 10 -7.73 -10.90 2.71
CA LYS A 10 -7.13 -12.13 3.29
C LYS A 10 -5.70 -12.36 2.80
N ARG A 11 -5.41 -12.00 1.55
CA ARG A 11 -4.06 -12.10 0.97
C ARG A 11 -3.10 -11.11 1.61
N ALA A 12 -3.51 -9.85 1.77
CA ALA A 12 -2.70 -8.82 2.43
C ALA A 12 -2.34 -9.22 3.89
N LYS A 13 -3.28 -9.84 4.62
CA LYS A 13 -3.00 -10.36 5.97
C LYS A 13 -1.94 -11.47 5.99
N LYS A 14 -1.89 -12.32 4.96
CA LYS A 14 -0.84 -13.34 4.81
C LYS A 14 0.48 -12.70 4.42
N ASP A 15 0.48 -11.76 3.48
CA ASP A 15 1.71 -11.05 3.07
C ASP A 15 2.30 -10.26 4.24
N TRP A 16 1.45 -9.76 5.15
CA TRP A 16 1.88 -9.04 6.36
C TRP A 16 2.80 -9.88 7.26
N THR A 17 2.63 -11.19 7.37
CA THR A 17 3.51 -12.00 8.25
C THR A 17 4.97 -11.93 7.80
N PHE A 18 5.21 -11.96 6.49
CA PHE A 18 6.54 -11.83 5.89
C PHE A 18 7.05 -10.39 5.95
N ILE A 19 6.21 -9.42 5.63
CA ILE A 19 6.58 -7.99 5.68
C ILE A 19 6.98 -7.60 7.11
N ASN A 20 6.21 -8.04 8.10
CA ASN A 20 6.40 -7.72 9.51
C ASN A 20 7.71 -8.28 10.08
N ALA A 21 8.20 -9.41 9.54
CA ALA A 21 9.47 -10.02 9.90
C ALA A 21 10.66 -9.46 9.08
N SER A 22 10.40 -8.60 8.10
CA SER A 22 11.42 -8.04 7.19
C SER A 22 11.78 -6.59 7.52
N ILE A 23 12.86 -6.10 6.92
CA ILE A 23 13.26 -4.68 6.96
C ILE A 23 12.23 -3.74 6.30
N TYR A 24 11.26 -4.26 5.55
CA TYR A 24 10.24 -3.46 4.85
C TYR A 24 9.05 -3.08 5.72
N ARG A 25 9.00 -3.53 6.98
CA ARG A 25 7.91 -3.23 7.91
C ARG A 25 7.67 -1.73 8.06
N SER A 26 8.70 -0.98 8.45
CA SER A 26 8.58 0.47 8.70
C SER A 26 8.03 1.19 7.48
N LYS A 27 8.66 0.98 6.32
CA LYS A 27 8.24 1.61 5.07
C LYS A 27 6.82 1.24 4.65
N THR A 28 6.38 0.00 4.91
CA THR A 28 5.01 -0.41 4.59
C THR A 28 4.00 0.28 5.51
N VAL A 29 4.31 0.40 6.81
CA VAL A 29 3.48 1.15 7.77
C VAL A 29 3.39 2.62 7.40
N ASP A 30 4.51 3.24 6.98
CA ASP A 30 4.52 4.64 6.55
C ASP A 30 3.61 4.87 5.33
N LEU A 31 3.64 3.94 4.37
CA LEU A 31 2.75 3.99 3.21
C LEU A 31 1.27 3.81 3.60
N LEU A 32 0.97 2.92 4.56
CA LEU A 32 -0.40 2.73 5.05
C LEU A 32 -0.92 3.97 5.77
N ASN A 33 -0.09 4.60 6.61
CA ASN A 33 -0.44 5.84 7.30
C ASN A 33 -0.71 6.97 6.30
N LEU A 34 0.12 7.07 5.25
CA LEU A 34 -0.10 8.03 4.18
C LEU A 34 -1.43 7.76 3.45
N ILE A 35 -1.75 6.51 3.14
CA ILE A 35 -3.00 6.13 2.47
C ILE A 35 -4.21 6.44 3.35
N GLU A 36 -4.10 6.23 4.67
CA GLU A 36 -5.15 6.57 5.65
C GLU A 36 -5.47 8.07 5.64
N ILE A 37 -4.45 8.92 5.40
CA ILE A 37 -4.63 10.37 5.32
C ILE A 37 -5.11 10.79 3.93
N ASN A 38 -4.39 10.37 2.89
CA ASN A 38 -4.70 10.68 1.50
C ASN A 38 -4.15 9.58 0.56
N PRO A 39 -5.01 8.73 -0.02
CA PRO A 39 -4.61 7.63 -0.90
C PRO A 39 -3.90 8.10 -2.17
N PHE A 40 -4.09 9.35 -2.58
CA PHE A 40 -3.55 9.92 -3.82
C PHE A 40 -2.40 10.90 -3.59
N ALA A 41 -1.89 11.01 -2.35
CA ALA A 41 -0.83 11.97 -2.05
C ALA A 41 0.46 11.66 -2.82
N GLU A 42 1.13 12.70 -3.31
CA GLU A 42 2.46 12.63 -3.92
C GLU A 42 3.37 13.68 -3.26
N PRO A 43 4.64 13.36 -2.93
CA PRO A 43 5.33 12.07 -3.05
C PRO A 43 5.05 11.10 -1.87
N PRO A 44 5.28 9.78 -2.02
CA PRO A 44 5.84 9.07 -3.17
C PRO A 44 4.83 8.83 -4.31
N PRO A 45 5.28 8.53 -5.55
CA PRO A 45 4.40 8.39 -6.70
C PRO A 45 3.33 7.31 -6.52
N VAL A 46 2.10 7.62 -6.95
CA VAL A 46 1.01 6.67 -7.01
C VAL A 46 0.75 6.29 -8.47
N LYS A 47 0.60 5.00 -8.77
CA LYS A 47 0.32 4.53 -10.14
C LYS A 47 -0.98 3.77 -10.20
N GLN A 48 -1.93 4.26 -10.99
CA GLN A 48 -3.15 3.52 -11.31
C GLN A 48 -2.82 2.29 -12.16
N LEU A 49 -3.40 1.15 -11.79
CA LEU A 49 -3.24 -0.12 -12.50
C LEU A 49 -4.22 -0.21 -13.69
N ARG A 50 -3.89 -1.08 -14.64
CA ARG A 50 -4.65 -1.29 -15.89
C ARG A 50 -5.08 -2.77 -16.00
N GLY A 51 -5.98 -3.06 -16.94
CA GLY A 51 -6.48 -4.43 -17.18
C GLY A 51 -7.43 -4.89 -16.07
N GLU A 52 -7.29 -6.13 -15.62
CA GLU A 52 -8.13 -6.73 -14.57
C GLU A 52 -8.05 -5.98 -13.22
N LEU A 53 -6.95 -5.26 -12.98
CA LEU A 53 -6.75 -4.43 -11.78
C LEU A 53 -7.10 -2.95 -12.02
N LYS A 54 -7.87 -2.63 -13.07
CA LYS A 54 -8.34 -1.25 -13.32
C LYS A 54 -9.13 -0.76 -12.11
N GLY A 55 -8.77 0.42 -11.61
CA GLY A 55 -9.37 1.03 -10.43
C GLY A 55 -8.53 0.88 -9.16
N PHE A 56 -7.57 -0.05 -9.14
CA PHE A 56 -6.57 -0.16 -8.08
C PHE A 56 -5.37 0.75 -8.35
N PHE A 57 -4.66 1.08 -7.29
CA PHE A 57 -3.45 1.88 -7.27
C PHE A 57 -2.29 1.06 -6.73
N SER A 58 -1.08 1.48 -7.06
CA SER A 58 0.14 0.86 -6.54
C SER A 58 1.14 1.90 -6.06
N ARG A 59 1.78 1.61 -4.92
CA ARG A 59 2.91 2.36 -4.37
C ARG A 59 4.10 1.43 -4.17
N ARG A 60 5.30 1.99 -4.30
CA ARG A 60 6.54 1.20 -4.29
C ARG A 60 7.08 1.01 -2.87
N ILE A 61 7.20 -0.24 -2.43
CA ILE A 61 7.90 -0.58 -1.18
C ILE A 61 9.40 -0.68 -1.46
N ASN A 62 9.80 -1.44 -2.47
CA ASN A 62 11.18 -1.50 -2.96
C ASN A 62 11.19 -1.75 -4.49
N GLN A 63 12.32 -2.17 -5.06
CA GLN A 63 12.40 -2.42 -6.50
C GLN A 63 11.43 -3.51 -6.97
N GLN A 64 11.16 -4.54 -6.16
CA GLN A 64 10.38 -5.74 -6.51
C GLN A 64 8.94 -5.73 -5.96
N HIS A 65 8.73 -5.23 -4.75
CA HIS A 65 7.48 -5.26 -4.00
C HIS A 65 6.74 -3.94 -4.09
N LYS A 66 5.42 -4.04 -4.26
CA LYS A 66 4.49 -2.92 -4.31
C LYS A 66 3.33 -3.17 -3.36
N LEU A 67 2.87 -2.10 -2.72
CA LEU A 67 1.60 -2.08 -2.03
C LEU A 67 0.51 -1.76 -3.07
N VAL A 68 -0.47 -2.63 -3.20
CA VAL A 68 -1.62 -2.45 -4.10
C VAL A 68 -2.87 -2.24 -3.25
N TYR A 69 -3.65 -1.21 -3.56
CA TYR A 69 -4.84 -0.81 -2.82
C TYR A 69 -5.87 -0.12 -3.71
#